data_AF-A0A495QI38-F1
#
_entry.id   AF-A0A495QI38-F1
#
_cell.length_a   1.000
_cell.length_b   1.000
_cell.length_c   1.000
_cell.angle_alpha   90.00
_cell.angle_beta   90.00
_cell.angle_gamma   90.00
#
_symmetry.space_group_name_H-M   'P 1'
#
loop_
_entity.id
_entity.type
_entity.pdbx_description
1 polymer ?
#
loop_
_entity_poly.entity_id
_entity_poly.type
_entity_poly.pdbx_seq_one_letter_code
_entity_poly.pdbx_strand_id
1 'polypeptide(L)'
;MRGREAGAGTRRAVRVAGGAFAVALAGTWLTPVPAHADIVRDRQKPILNVLGMDAAWKVTKGKGVTVAVVDSGVDATQADLTGSVTTGPNMIAEIDGTTKPARLHGTGMASLIAGHGHGPGRGSGVIGIAPESRVLAIRAIAEPEDRSFARYRRSERADTAIARGVRYAADHGADVINLSLGKKNEVAEERAAIAYAIQKGVVVVSAAGNDGDDPDEIDGDGYAPYSYPASYPGVIAVAATEPGHARAPFSNRNYSVVLSAPGMDVPVAAPGGQYFASRGTSDSTALVSGIAALIRARHPDLSPALVSQALIQSTRHRPSGGYDSEVGFGEVHAARALSAADALAEASATRDKPAGQRFGKNDPGPVQIIPRPAWVRPLIIGLVLLGLGGTVTAGAIALAFRRRHPRVAGGPPVGPTGPMGPMGPMGPPPGPPTGGHRSGPPPLPPRTGPPPSGPPPLGSGRSPMFGPPDAPS
;
A
#
# COMPACT_ATOMS: atom_id res chain seq x y z
N MET A 1 2.79 16.98 67.26
CA MET A 1 1.72 17.85 66.70
C MET A 1 1.53 17.45 65.25
N ARG A 2 0.44 16.73 64.89
CA ARG A 2 -0.81 17.25 64.27
C ARG A 2 -0.53 17.97 62.94
N GLY A 3 -1.12 17.69 61.77
CA GLY A 3 -2.21 16.81 61.28
C GLY A 3 -2.16 16.82 59.72
N ARG A 4 -2.63 15.79 58.99
CA ARG A 4 -3.95 15.69 58.28
C ARG A 4 -4.28 16.93 57.41
N GLU A 5 -4.65 16.89 56.13
CA GLU A 5 -5.59 16.07 55.33
C GLU A 5 -5.23 16.12 53.81
N ALA A 6 -5.31 15.04 53.04
CA ALA A 6 -6.42 14.59 52.16
C ALA A 6 -6.75 15.48 50.94
N GLY A 7 -6.73 14.86 49.75
CA GLY A 7 -7.15 15.47 48.49
C GLY A 7 -6.99 14.52 47.30
N ALA A 8 -7.74 13.41 47.31
CA ALA A 8 -7.86 12.51 46.16
C ALA A 8 -8.67 13.17 45.04
N GLY A 9 -8.08 13.25 43.84
CA GLY A 9 -8.72 13.69 42.61
C GLY A 9 -8.38 12.74 41.48
N THR A 10 -8.88 11.51 41.53
CA THR A 10 -8.79 10.52 40.44
C THR A 10 -9.56 11.02 39.23
N ARG A 11 -8.86 11.64 38.27
CA ARG A 11 -9.37 11.80 36.91
C ARG A 11 -9.36 10.43 36.23
N ARG A 12 -10.55 9.90 35.95
CA ARG A 12 -10.74 8.77 35.03
C ARG A 12 -10.19 9.17 33.66
N ALA A 13 -9.03 8.65 33.31
CA ALA A 13 -8.56 8.65 31.94
C ALA A 13 -9.40 7.64 31.16
N VAL A 14 -10.34 8.14 30.36
CA VAL A 14 -10.95 7.36 29.27
C VAL A 14 -9.81 7.04 28.31
N ARG A 15 -9.41 5.76 28.25
CA ARG A 15 -8.57 5.25 27.17
C ARG A 15 -9.41 5.27 25.90
N VAL A 16 -9.38 6.38 25.19
CA VAL A 16 -9.72 6.41 23.77
C VAL A 16 -8.58 5.69 23.07
N ALA A 17 -8.86 4.52 22.51
CA ALA A 17 -7.97 3.84 21.58
C ALA A 17 -7.86 4.74 20.34
N GLY A 18 -6.90 5.67 20.34
CA GLY A 18 -6.55 6.45 19.17
C GLY A 18 -5.87 5.55 18.17
N GLY A 19 -6.57 5.18 17.10
CA GLY A 19 -5.94 4.57 15.93
C GLY A 19 -4.86 5.52 15.41
N ALA A 20 -3.61 5.07 15.41
CA ALA A 20 -2.51 5.84 14.85
C ALA A 20 -2.70 5.90 13.32
N PHE A 21 -3.23 7.01 12.80
CA PHE A 21 -3.01 7.42 11.41
C PHE A 21 -1.53 7.79 11.27
N ALA A 22 -0.70 6.78 11.03
CA ALA A 22 0.63 6.95 10.48
C ALA A 22 0.47 7.08 8.96
N VAL A 23 0.30 8.30 8.48
CA VAL A 23 0.67 8.62 7.09
C VAL A 23 2.19 8.65 7.09
N ALA A 24 2.81 7.56 6.67
CA ALA A 24 4.26 7.45 6.56
C ALA A 24 4.74 8.27 5.35
N LEU A 25 4.83 9.59 5.49
CA LEU A 25 5.62 10.46 4.61
C LEU A 25 7.09 10.52 5.07
N ALA A 26 7.61 9.45 5.68
CA ALA A 26 8.98 9.38 6.17
C ALA A 26 9.97 9.12 5.03
N GLY A 27 9.94 9.96 3.98
CA GLY A 27 11.12 10.19 3.17
C GLY A 27 12.10 11.00 3.99
N THR A 28 13.27 10.46 4.28
CA THR A 28 14.38 11.23 4.84
C THR A 28 15.08 11.93 3.68
N TRP A 29 14.85 13.23 3.55
CA TRP A 29 15.36 14.07 2.47
C TRP A 29 16.68 14.72 2.88
N LEU A 30 17.72 14.59 2.06
CA LEU A 30 18.97 15.32 2.25
C LEU A 30 18.76 16.83 2.02
N THR A 31 19.60 17.64 2.65
CA THR A 31 19.59 19.10 2.56
C THR A 31 19.70 19.59 1.11
N PRO A 32 18.97 20.65 0.72
CA PRO A 32 18.98 21.14 -0.66
C PRO A 32 20.37 21.68 -1.03
N VAL A 33 21.02 21.05 -2.00
CA VAL A 33 22.15 21.65 -2.73
C VAL A 33 21.58 22.21 -4.03
N PRO A 34 21.74 23.51 -4.35
CA PRO A 34 21.25 24.05 -5.62
C PRO A 34 21.95 23.32 -6.78
N ALA A 35 21.18 22.58 -7.57
CA ALA A 35 21.66 21.90 -8.76
C ALA A 35 21.39 22.79 -9.98
N HIS A 36 22.41 23.02 -10.81
CA HIS A 36 22.22 23.60 -12.13
C HIS A 36 21.41 22.65 -13.02
N ALA A 37 20.59 23.17 -13.93
CA ALA A 37 19.58 22.40 -14.65
C ALA A 37 20.13 21.26 -15.54
N ASP A 38 21.41 21.34 -15.93
CA ASP A 38 22.13 20.29 -16.66
C ASP A 38 22.46 19.09 -15.74
N ILE A 39 22.77 19.35 -14.47
CA ILE A 39 23.04 18.30 -13.46
C ILE A 39 21.79 17.45 -13.21
N VAL A 40 20.60 18.04 -13.27
CA VAL A 40 19.34 17.33 -13.01
C VAL A 40 19.11 16.25 -14.07
N ARG A 41 19.21 16.63 -15.36
CA ARG A 41 19.01 15.68 -16.46
C ARG A 41 20.09 14.61 -16.48
N ASP A 42 21.34 14.98 -16.23
CA ASP A 42 22.46 14.03 -16.17
C ASP A 42 22.29 13.01 -15.04
N ARG A 43 21.83 13.45 -13.86
CA ARG A 43 21.51 12.54 -12.75
C ARG A 43 20.29 11.66 -13.03
N GLN A 44 19.38 12.11 -13.87
CA GLN A 44 18.19 11.32 -14.24
C GLN A 44 18.52 10.22 -15.27
N LYS A 45 19.55 10.43 -16.10
CA LYS A 45 19.90 9.57 -17.24
C LYS A 45 20.08 8.08 -16.87
N PRO A 46 20.74 7.69 -15.76
CA PRO A 46 20.85 6.28 -15.38
C PRO A 46 19.49 5.61 -15.18
N ILE A 47 18.53 6.28 -14.55
CA ILE A 47 17.17 5.77 -14.32
C ILE A 47 16.43 5.61 -15.66
N LEU A 48 16.51 6.61 -16.54
CA LEU A 48 15.90 6.55 -17.88
C LEU A 48 16.47 5.40 -18.72
N ASN A 49 17.77 5.13 -18.59
CA ASN A 49 18.43 4.02 -19.27
C ASN A 49 17.96 2.66 -18.72
N VAL A 50 17.87 2.50 -17.40
CA VAL A 50 17.38 1.28 -16.75
C VAL A 50 15.95 0.95 -17.20
N LEU A 51 15.10 1.96 -17.30
CA LEU A 51 13.71 1.82 -17.76
C LEU A 51 13.57 1.66 -19.29
N GLY A 52 14.65 1.84 -20.07
CA GLY A 52 14.63 1.71 -21.53
C GLY A 52 13.87 2.83 -22.24
N MET A 53 13.97 4.06 -21.74
CA MET A 53 13.17 5.19 -22.21
C MET A 53 13.48 5.64 -23.63
N ASP A 54 14.75 5.58 -24.07
CA ASP A 54 15.15 5.97 -25.43
C ASP A 54 14.43 5.15 -26.51
N ALA A 55 14.16 3.87 -26.24
CA ALA A 55 13.40 3.02 -27.14
C ALA A 55 11.88 3.27 -27.00
N ALA A 56 11.39 3.47 -25.77
CA ALA A 56 9.97 3.72 -25.53
C ALA A 56 9.48 5.01 -26.19
N TRP A 57 10.25 6.11 -26.08
CA TRP A 57 9.88 7.41 -26.65
C TRP A 57 9.91 7.49 -28.18
N LYS A 58 10.52 6.50 -28.86
CA LYS A 58 10.39 6.34 -30.32
C LYS A 58 9.01 5.81 -30.73
N VAL A 59 8.30 5.15 -29.81
CA VAL A 59 6.96 4.60 -30.03
C VAL A 59 5.89 5.61 -29.62
N THR A 60 5.98 6.14 -28.40
CA THR A 60 5.02 7.12 -27.87
C THR A 60 5.62 7.89 -26.70
N LYS A 61 5.10 9.09 -26.45
CA LYS A 61 5.45 9.94 -25.31
C LYS A 61 4.27 10.22 -24.36
N GLY A 62 3.15 9.51 -24.53
CA GLY A 62 2.00 9.61 -23.64
C GLY A 62 0.93 10.62 -24.05
N LYS A 63 0.97 11.13 -25.29
CA LYS A 63 0.01 12.13 -25.79
C LYS A 63 -1.42 11.64 -25.66
N GLY A 64 -2.30 12.53 -25.19
CA GLY A 64 -3.75 12.28 -25.07
C GLY A 64 -4.17 11.55 -23.80
N VAL A 65 -3.22 11.15 -22.96
CA VAL A 65 -3.49 10.46 -21.69
C VAL A 65 -3.51 11.45 -20.54
N THR A 66 -4.48 11.30 -19.64
CA THR A 66 -4.54 12.06 -18.38
C THR A 66 -4.16 11.17 -17.21
N VAL A 67 -3.11 11.56 -16.48
CA VAL A 67 -2.71 10.91 -15.23
C VAL A 67 -3.16 11.76 -14.06
N ALA A 68 -4.06 11.23 -13.24
CA ALA A 68 -4.43 11.89 -12.00
C ALA A 68 -3.39 11.62 -10.91
N VAL A 69 -2.86 12.69 -10.33
CA VAL A 69 -1.97 12.65 -9.17
C VAL A 69 -2.81 13.03 -7.95
N VAL A 70 -3.29 12.00 -7.23
CA VAL A 70 -4.05 12.16 -5.99
C VAL A 70 -3.06 12.13 -4.84
N ASP A 71 -2.61 13.32 -4.42
CA ASP A 71 -1.42 13.50 -3.57
C ASP A 71 -1.57 14.78 -2.71
N SER A 72 -0.49 15.48 -2.37
CA SER A 72 -0.52 16.76 -1.68
C SER A 72 -0.87 17.95 -2.58
N GLY A 73 -1.08 17.73 -3.87
CA GLY A 73 -1.27 18.76 -4.88
C GLY A 73 -0.02 18.98 -5.73
N VAL A 74 -0.12 19.80 -6.77
CA VAL A 74 0.93 20.02 -7.75
C VAL A 74 1.10 21.52 -7.99
N ASP A 75 2.34 21.98 -8.00
CA ASP A 75 2.68 23.33 -8.48
C ASP A 75 2.61 23.36 -10.01
N ALA A 76 1.46 23.79 -10.53
CA ALA A 76 1.23 23.93 -11.97
C ALA A 76 2.11 25.00 -12.64
N THR A 77 2.79 25.85 -11.86
CA THR A 77 3.69 26.89 -12.36
C THR A 77 5.13 26.42 -12.48
N GLN A 78 5.46 25.22 -12.00
CA GLN A 78 6.80 24.67 -12.15
C GLN A 78 7.15 24.51 -13.65
N ALA A 79 8.33 24.99 -14.03
CA ALA A 79 8.82 25.10 -15.41
C ALA A 79 8.75 23.78 -16.20
N ASP A 80 9.03 22.65 -15.55
CA ASP A 80 8.94 21.32 -16.19
C ASP A 80 7.50 20.81 -16.39
N LEU A 81 6.51 21.48 -15.79
CA LEU A 81 5.11 21.02 -15.74
C LEU A 81 4.13 22.04 -16.30
N THR A 82 4.55 23.30 -16.46
CA THR A 82 3.70 24.40 -16.90
C THR A 82 3.03 24.06 -18.23
N GLY A 83 1.72 24.30 -18.31
CA GLY A 83 0.87 23.95 -19.46
C GLY A 83 0.36 22.50 -19.50
N SER A 84 0.94 21.59 -18.71
CA SER A 84 0.55 20.16 -18.68
C SER A 84 -0.32 19.77 -17.48
N VAL A 85 -0.45 20.65 -16.48
CA VAL A 85 -1.22 20.39 -15.24
C VAL A 85 -2.58 21.07 -15.29
N THR A 86 -3.63 20.30 -15.03
CA THR A 86 -4.97 20.79 -14.68
C THR A 86 -5.15 20.67 -13.17
N THR A 87 -5.35 21.80 -12.48
CA THR A 87 -5.61 21.80 -11.04
C THR A 87 -7.03 21.35 -10.74
N GLY A 88 -7.16 20.22 -10.06
CA GLY A 88 -8.41 19.68 -9.55
C GLY A 88 -8.76 20.17 -8.13
N PRO A 89 -9.78 19.59 -7.50
CA PRO A 89 -10.24 19.99 -6.18
C PRO A 89 -9.25 19.63 -5.07
N ASN A 90 -9.35 20.40 -3.99
CA ASN A 90 -8.71 20.09 -2.72
C ASN A 90 -9.70 19.33 -1.82
N MET A 91 -9.51 18.02 -1.68
CA MET A 91 -10.36 17.13 -0.89
C MET A 91 -10.25 17.34 0.62
N ILE A 92 -9.28 18.14 1.05
CA ILE A 92 -9.06 18.53 2.45
C ILE A 92 -9.27 20.02 2.69
N ALA A 93 -9.90 20.77 1.76
CA ALA A 93 -10.09 22.22 1.83
C ALA A 93 -10.75 22.72 3.13
N GLU A 94 -11.63 21.93 3.73
CA GLU A 94 -12.29 22.29 5.00
C GLU A 94 -11.33 22.18 6.22
N ILE A 95 -10.20 21.50 6.06
CA ILE A 95 -9.17 21.29 7.09
C ILE A 95 -7.97 22.24 6.83
N ASP A 96 -7.58 22.28 5.56
CA ASP A 96 -6.61 23.16 4.93
C ASP A 96 -7.22 24.57 4.78
N GLY A 97 -7.15 25.35 5.85
CA GLY A 97 -7.38 26.78 5.74
C GLY A 97 -6.27 27.40 4.89
N THR A 98 -6.59 27.79 3.66
CA THR A 98 -5.82 28.60 2.68
C THR A 98 -4.29 28.42 2.64
N THR A 99 -3.75 27.28 3.07
CA THR A 99 -2.31 27.14 3.24
C THR A 99 -1.67 26.82 1.89
N LYS A 100 -0.57 27.51 1.57
CA LYS A 100 0.28 27.20 0.42
C LYS A 100 1.58 26.60 0.94
N PRO A 101 1.70 25.27 1.06
CA PRO A 101 2.92 24.66 1.56
C PRO A 101 4.09 24.96 0.62
N ALA A 102 5.27 25.16 1.20
CA ALA A 102 6.50 25.41 0.44
C ALA A 102 7.01 24.15 -0.28
N ARG A 103 6.54 22.98 0.12
CA ARG A 103 6.85 21.67 -0.47
C ARG A 103 5.55 21.01 -0.90
N LEU A 104 5.58 20.33 -2.04
CA LEU A 104 4.49 19.53 -2.56
C LEU A 104 5.10 18.26 -3.14
N HIS A 105 4.99 17.16 -2.40
CA HIS A 105 5.33 15.81 -2.82
C HIS A 105 4.70 15.47 -4.18
N GLY A 106 3.43 15.86 -4.39
CA GLY A 106 2.75 15.67 -5.66
C GLY A 106 3.40 16.38 -6.86
N THR A 107 4.09 17.51 -6.66
CA THR A 107 4.88 18.16 -7.74
C THR A 107 6.02 17.25 -8.21
N GLY A 108 6.70 16.59 -7.27
CA GLY A 108 7.75 15.62 -7.60
C GLY A 108 7.20 14.45 -8.40
N MET A 109 6.08 13.86 -7.94
CA MET A 109 5.42 12.75 -8.64
C MET A 109 4.96 13.16 -10.04
N ALA A 110 4.31 14.32 -10.17
CA ALA A 110 3.88 14.86 -11.45
C ALA A 110 5.07 15.07 -12.40
N SER A 111 6.22 15.53 -11.90
CA SER A 111 7.43 15.72 -12.72
C SER A 111 7.99 14.41 -13.27
N LEU A 112 7.97 13.33 -12.48
CA LEU A 112 8.39 11.99 -12.94
C LEU A 112 7.41 11.38 -13.95
N ILE A 113 6.13 11.74 -13.87
CA ILE A 113 5.10 11.26 -14.81
C ILE A 113 5.14 12.05 -16.12
N ALA A 114 4.98 13.37 -16.04
CA ALA A 114 4.66 14.23 -17.18
C ALA A 114 5.58 15.46 -17.31
N GLY A 115 6.70 15.49 -16.57
CA GLY A 115 7.70 16.54 -16.75
C GLY A 115 8.14 16.61 -18.21
N HIS A 116 7.99 17.76 -18.85
CA HIS A 116 8.38 17.93 -20.25
C HIS A 116 9.73 18.63 -20.39
N GLY A 117 10.41 18.91 -19.28
CA GLY A 117 11.61 19.73 -19.23
C GLY A 117 11.33 21.18 -19.59
N HIS A 118 12.36 22.03 -19.50
CA HIS A 118 12.27 23.43 -19.89
C HIS A 118 13.55 23.89 -20.61
N GLY A 119 13.62 25.17 -20.95
CA GLY A 119 14.76 25.75 -21.67
C GLY A 119 14.82 25.37 -23.15
N PRO A 120 15.91 25.73 -23.85
CA PRO A 120 16.09 25.41 -25.26
C PRO A 120 15.96 23.91 -25.52
N GLY A 121 15.08 23.54 -26.46
CA GLY A 121 14.85 22.15 -26.83
C GLY A 121 14.32 21.25 -25.70
N ARG A 122 13.82 21.81 -24.58
CA ARG A 122 13.38 21.06 -23.39
C ARG A 122 14.49 20.19 -22.77
N GLY A 123 15.74 20.62 -22.94
CA GLY A 123 16.93 19.89 -22.48
C GLY A 123 17.19 20.00 -20.97
N SER A 124 16.59 20.98 -20.29
CA SER A 124 16.84 21.29 -18.89
C SER A 124 15.76 20.68 -17.97
N GLY A 125 16.11 20.46 -16.71
CA GLY A 125 15.18 19.96 -15.69
C GLY A 125 14.83 18.47 -15.86
N VAL A 126 13.79 18.03 -15.16
CA VAL A 126 13.28 16.67 -15.16
C VAL A 126 12.46 16.42 -16.43
N ILE A 127 12.73 15.29 -17.09
CA ILE A 127 11.83 14.71 -18.08
C ILE A 127 11.09 13.53 -17.48
N GLY A 128 9.77 13.61 -17.42
CA GLY A 128 8.91 12.52 -16.99
C GLY A 128 8.89 11.40 -18.02
N ILE A 129 8.40 10.25 -17.58
CA ILE A 129 8.31 9.04 -18.40
C ILE A 129 7.32 9.21 -19.56
N ALA A 130 6.23 9.95 -19.36
CA ALA A 130 5.21 10.28 -20.36
C ALA A 130 5.11 11.82 -20.55
N PRO A 131 6.11 12.46 -21.16
CA PRO A 131 6.25 13.93 -21.18
C PRO A 131 5.20 14.65 -22.04
N GLU A 132 4.39 13.92 -22.82
CA GLU A 132 3.25 14.48 -23.57
C GLU A 132 1.88 14.16 -22.94
N SER A 133 1.87 13.50 -21.77
CA SER A 133 0.64 13.30 -21.00
C SER A 133 0.23 14.57 -20.24
N ARG A 134 -1.02 14.60 -19.77
CA ARG A 134 -1.52 15.67 -18.89
C ARG A 134 -1.64 15.16 -17.46
N VAL A 135 -1.50 16.06 -16.49
CA VAL A 135 -1.69 15.76 -15.07
C VAL A 135 -3.00 16.37 -14.59
N LEU A 136 -3.85 15.57 -13.95
CA LEU A 136 -4.96 16.06 -13.13
C LEU A 136 -4.52 16.06 -11.65
N ALA A 137 -4.24 17.25 -11.11
CA ALA A 137 -3.70 17.39 -9.77
C ALA A 137 -4.82 17.46 -8.72
N ILE A 138 -4.93 16.47 -7.84
CA ILE A 138 -5.96 16.40 -6.80
C ILE A 138 -5.27 16.35 -5.45
N ARG A 139 -5.55 17.33 -4.59
CA ARG A 139 -5.00 17.35 -3.23
C ARG A 139 -5.88 16.53 -2.30
N ALA A 140 -5.35 15.46 -1.73
CA ALA A 140 -6.02 14.55 -0.82
C ALA A 140 -5.27 14.32 0.51
N ILE A 141 -3.99 14.70 0.57
CA ILE A 141 -3.17 14.61 1.78
C ILE A 141 -2.54 15.97 2.11
N ALA A 142 -2.24 16.19 3.39
CA ALA A 142 -1.49 17.36 3.85
C ALA A 142 -0.01 16.99 3.99
N GLU A 143 0.85 17.97 3.74
CA GLU A 143 2.29 17.91 3.98
C GLU A 143 2.59 18.15 5.46
N PRO A 144 3.66 17.59 6.03
CA PRO A 144 4.09 17.85 7.40
C PRO A 144 4.27 19.34 7.72
N GLU A 145 4.70 20.14 6.74
CA GLU A 145 4.89 21.59 6.84
C GLU A 145 3.58 22.38 6.77
N ASP A 146 2.46 21.75 6.40
CA ASP A 146 1.18 22.42 6.40
C ASP A 146 0.80 22.85 7.82
N ARG A 147 0.37 24.11 7.98
CA ARG A 147 -0.19 24.60 9.25
C ARG A 147 -1.41 23.79 9.69
N SER A 148 -2.11 23.18 8.73
CA SER A 148 -3.26 22.30 8.98
C SER A 148 -2.85 20.87 9.32
N PHE A 149 -1.58 20.46 9.21
CA PHE A 149 -1.15 19.07 9.34
C PHE A 149 -1.59 18.41 10.65
N ALA A 150 -1.42 19.11 11.78
CA ALA A 150 -1.87 18.60 13.07
C ALA A 150 -3.40 18.39 13.16
N ARG A 151 -4.19 19.21 12.45
CA ARG A 151 -5.64 19.03 12.35
C ARG A 151 -5.98 17.90 11.38
N TYR A 152 -5.30 17.84 10.23
CA TYR A 152 -5.45 16.78 9.24
C TYR A 152 -5.26 15.40 9.88
N ARG A 153 -4.19 15.20 10.65
CA ARG A 153 -3.91 13.92 11.35
C ARG A 153 -4.97 13.49 12.38
N ARG A 154 -5.86 14.39 12.79
CA ARG A 154 -6.93 14.12 13.77
C ARG A 154 -8.33 14.23 13.16
N SER A 155 -8.44 14.41 11.85
CA SER A 155 -9.71 14.69 11.19
C SER A 155 -10.29 13.43 10.57
N GLU A 156 -11.43 12.97 11.06
CA GLU A 156 -12.19 11.87 10.45
C GLU A 156 -12.56 12.16 8.98
N ARG A 157 -12.68 13.44 8.60
CA ARG A 157 -12.99 13.85 7.23
C ARG A 157 -11.81 13.68 6.27
N ALA A 158 -10.58 13.66 6.80
CA ALA A 158 -9.37 13.33 6.04
C ALA A 158 -9.30 11.84 5.68
N ASP A 159 -9.87 10.96 6.52
CA ASP A 159 -9.79 9.50 6.36
C ASP A 159 -10.35 9.01 5.01
N THR A 160 -11.32 9.75 4.47
CA THR A 160 -12.00 9.48 3.21
C THR A 160 -11.59 10.43 2.07
N ALA A 161 -10.61 11.33 2.28
CA ALA A 161 -10.18 12.29 1.27
C ALA A 161 -9.59 11.61 0.03
N ILE A 162 -8.80 10.53 0.21
CA ILE A 162 -8.26 9.71 -0.87
C ILE A 162 -9.40 9.08 -1.68
N ALA A 163 -10.39 8.50 -1.00
CA ALA A 163 -11.57 7.90 -1.65
C ALA A 163 -12.33 8.91 -2.53
N ARG A 164 -12.53 10.13 -2.03
CA ARG A 164 -13.16 11.22 -2.82
C ARG A 164 -12.28 11.60 -4.01
N GLY A 165 -10.97 11.74 -3.81
CA GLY A 165 -10.00 12.05 -4.86
C GLY A 165 -10.00 11.03 -5.99
N VAL A 166 -9.95 9.74 -5.65
CA VAL A 166 -10.00 8.63 -6.61
C VAL A 166 -11.30 8.64 -7.42
N ARG A 167 -12.45 8.83 -6.76
CA ARG A 167 -13.75 8.94 -7.48
C ARG A 167 -13.76 10.13 -8.43
N TYR A 168 -13.33 11.30 -7.96
CA TYR A 168 -13.26 12.49 -8.81
C TYR A 168 -12.37 12.26 -10.03
N ALA A 169 -11.18 11.69 -9.85
CA ALA A 169 -10.29 11.37 -10.95
C ALA A 169 -10.96 10.46 -12.00
N ALA A 170 -11.60 9.39 -11.56
CA ALA A 170 -12.31 8.45 -12.44
C ALA A 170 -13.52 9.09 -13.16
N ASP A 171 -14.14 10.10 -12.55
CA ASP A 171 -15.25 10.85 -13.14
C ASP A 171 -14.79 11.94 -14.12
N HIS A 172 -13.54 12.39 -14.03
CA HIS A 172 -13.00 13.53 -14.78
C HIS A 172 -11.91 13.12 -15.78
N GLY A 173 -12.05 11.91 -16.36
CA GLY A 173 -11.28 11.49 -17.52
C GLY A 173 -9.84 11.08 -17.23
N ALA A 174 -9.50 10.70 -15.99
CA ALA A 174 -8.20 10.08 -15.72
C ALA A 174 -8.13 8.68 -16.35
N ASP A 175 -7.07 8.40 -17.10
CA ASP A 175 -6.74 7.06 -17.61
C ASP A 175 -5.91 6.26 -16.62
N VAL A 176 -5.10 6.97 -15.83
CA VAL A 176 -4.21 6.43 -14.80
C VAL A 176 -4.36 7.26 -13.53
N ILE A 177 -4.41 6.62 -12.37
CA ILE A 177 -4.36 7.26 -11.06
C ILE A 177 -3.08 6.84 -10.36
N ASN A 178 -2.25 7.83 -10.02
CA ASN A 178 -1.05 7.67 -9.20
C ASN A 178 -1.37 7.95 -7.72
N LEU A 179 -1.08 6.97 -6.86
CA LEU A 179 -1.28 7.04 -5.40
C LEU A 179 0.04 6.78 -4.68
N SER A 180 0.90 7.79 -4.66
CA SER A 180 2.19 7.80 -3.97
C SER A 180 2.03 8.10 -2.47
N LEU A 181 1.11 7.38 -1.83
CA LEU A 181 0.68 7.57 -0.45
C LEU A 181 0.26 6.22 0.14
N GLY A 182 0.18 6.15 1.46
CA GLY A 182 -0.15 4.91 2.15
C GLY A 182 -0.58 5.09 3.60
N LYS A 183 -1.39 4.15 4.09
CA LYS A 183 -1.75 3.96 5.50
C LYS A 183 -1.89 2.47 5.80
N LYS A 184 -1.70 2.09 7.06
CA LYS A 184 -1.75 0.67 7.50
C LYS A 184 -3.15 0.09 7.58
N ASN A 185 -4.17 0.96 7.70
CA ASN A 185 -5.55 0.53 7.88
C ASN A 185 -6.34 0.64 6.58
N GLU A 186 -7.08 -0.43 6.25
CA GLU A 186 -8.10 -0.42 5.20
C GLU A 186 -9.23 0.57 5.56
N VAL A 187 -9.75 1.24 4.54
CA VAL A 187 -10.94 2.09 4.61
C VAL A 187 -11.93 1.64 3.55
N ALA A 188 -13.14 1.25 3.97
CA ALA A 188 -14.13 0.63 3.09
C ALA A 188 -14.51 1.53 1.90
N GLU A 189 -14.65 2.84 2.13
CA GLU A 189 -14.95 3.84 1.10
C GLU A 189 -13.81 3.98 0.09
N GLU A 190 -12.56 3.87 0.55
CA GLU A 190 -11.38 3.91 -0.31
C GLU A 190 -11.31 2.67 -1.20
N ARG A 191 -11.50 1.47 -0.63
CA ARG A 191 -11.61 0.24 -1.41
C ARG A 191 -12.73 0.32 -2.46
N ALA A 192 -13.89 0.84 -2.08
CA ALA A 192 -15.01 1.02 -3.01
C ALA A 192 -14.69 2.03 -4.13
N ALA A 193 -13.96 3.12 -3.82
CA ALA A 193 -13.52 4.09 -4.82
C ALA A 193 -12.49 3.50 -5.79
N ILE A 194 -11.57 2.68 -5.30
CA ILE A 194 -10.58 1.98 -6.13
C ILE A 194 -11.25 0.99 -7.08
N ALA A 195 -12.16 0.16 -6.56
CA ALA A 195 -12.94 -0.76 -7.39
C ALA A 195 -13.77 -0.01 -8.45
N TYR A 196 -14.35 1.13 -8.10
CA TYR A 196 -15.08 2.00 -9.02
C TYR A 196 -14.18 2.55 -10.14
N ALA A 197 -13.00 3.06 -9.83
CA ALA A 197 -12.05 3.55 -10.82
C ALA A 197 -11.63 2.43 -11.80
N ILE A 198 -11.28 1.26 -11.28
CA ILE A 198 -10.90 0.11 -12.11
C ILE A 198 -12.07 -0.35 -13.00
N GLN A 199 -13.30 -0.37 -12.47
CA GLN A 199 -14.50 -0.71 -13.25
C GLN A 199 -14.74 0.28 -14.40
N LYS A 200 -14.36 1.55 -14.22
CA LYS A 200 -14.39 2.57 -15.27
C LYS A 200 -13.24 2.46 -16.28
N GLY A 201 -12.38 1.46 -16.15
CA GLY A 201 -11.25 1.26 -17.06
C GLY A 201 -10.02 2.10 -16.71
N VAL A 202 -9.95 2.67 -15.51
CA VAL A 202 -8.81 3.46 -15.04
C VAL A 202 -7.75 2.55 -14.42
N VAL A 203 -6.49 2.74 -14.82
CA VAL A 203 -5.35 2.03 -14.23
C VAL A 203 -5.00 2.68 -12.89
N VAL A 204 -4.87 1.89 -11.82
CA VAL A 204 -4.53 2.42 -10.50
C VAL A 204 -3.18 1.88 -10.06
N VAL A 205 -2.24 2.78 -9.78
CA VAL A 205 -0.86 2.47 -9.36
C VAL A 205 -0.62 3.09 -7.99
N SER A 206 -0.05 2.33 -7.05
CA SER A 206 0.16 2.81 -5.68
C SER A 206 1.45 2.31 -5.05
N ALA A 207 2.00 3.12 -4.15
CA ALA A 207 3.23 2.84 -3.43
C ALA A 207 3.08 1.70 -2.41
N ALA A 208 3.97 0.71 -2.46
CA ALA A 208 3.92 -0.45 -1.55
C ALA A 208 4.17 -0.11 -0.07
N GLY A 209 4.81 1.05 0.21
CA GLY A 209 5.12 1.54 1.55
C GLY A 209 6.62 1.69 1.81
N ASN A 210 6.98 2.43 2.86
CA ASN A 210 8.36 2.80 3.19
C ASN A 210 8.80 2.41 4.63
N ASP A 211 8.09 1.49 5.27
CA ASP A 211 8.41 0.92 6.58
C ASP A 211 9.61 -0.07 6.49
N GLY A 212 9.82 -0.69 5.33
CA GLY A 212 11.08 -1.36 4.98
C GLY A 212 11.55 -2.41 5.98
N ASP A 213 12.83 -2.30 6.37
CA ASP A 213 13.49 -3.13 7.38
C ASP A 213 13.45 -2.54 8.80
N ASP A 214 12.53 -1.59 9.09
CA ASP A 214 12.39 -1.02 10.43
C ASP A 214 12.00 -2.10 11.44
N PRO A 215 12.86 -2.41 12.44
CA PRO A 215 12.60 -3.48 13.41
C PRO A 215 11.36 -3.23 14.28
N ASP A 216 10.88 -1.99 14.38
CA ASP A 216 9.67 -1.64 15.10
C ASP A 216 8.39 -1.88 14.28
N GLU A 217 8.53 -2.11 12.96
CA GLU A 217 7.40 -2.24 12.03
C GLU A 217 7.27 -3.64 11.42
N ILE A 218 8.37 -4.36 11.25
CA ILE A 218 8.36 -5.70 10.64
C ILE A 218 7.83 -6.77 11.61
N ASP A 219 7.15 -7.78 11.05
CA ASP A 219 6.75 -8.95 11.81
C ASP A 219 7.92 -9.92 12.10
N GLY A 220 7.64 -11.01 12.83
CA GLY A 220 8.65 -12.01 13.19
C GLY A 220 9.28 -12.76 12.01
N ASP A 221 8.72 -12.63 10.81
CA ASP A 221 9.21 -13.23 9.57
C ASP A 221 9.89 -12.17 8.66
N GLY A 222 10.03 -10.93 9.14
CA GLY A 222 10.66 -9.83 8.44
C GLY A 222 9.81 -9.23 7.31
N TYR A 223 8.48 -9.22 7.47
CA TYR A 223 7.56 -8.57 6.55
C TYR A 223 7.05 -7.25 7.11
N ALA A 224 7.11 -6.21 6.27
CA ALA A 224 6.54 -4.91 6.57
C ALA A 224 4.99 -4.94 6.47
N PRO A 225 4.27 -4.07 7.19
CA PRO A 225 2.83 -4.02 7.13
C PRO A 225 2.32 -3.74 5.70
N TYR A 226 1.11 -4.22 5.42
CA TYR A 226 0.40 -3.86 4.20
C TYR A 226 0.10 -2.36 4.18
N SER A 227 0.36 -1.73 3.04
CA SER A 227 -0.02 -0.34 2.77
C SER A 227 -1.29 -0.29 1.93
N TYR A 228 -2.24 0.56 2.32
CA TYR A 228 -3.45 0.85 1.56
C TYR A 228 -3.36 2.27 0.99
N PRO A 229 -3.67 2.46 -0.31
CA PRO A 229 -4.48 1.58 -1.16
C PRO A 229 -3.74 0.49 -1.96
N ALA A 230 -2.40 0.43 -1.91
CA ALA A 230 -1.61 -0.54 -2.69
C ALA A 230 -2.04 -2.01 -2.52
N SER A 231 -2.52 -2.38 -1.33
CA SER A 231 -2.92 -3.75 -1.02
C SER A 231 -4.37 -4.09 -1.40
N TYR A 232 -5.10 -3.18 -2.06
CA TYR A 232 -6.43 -3.51 -2.59
C TYR A 232 -6.35 -4.31 -3.90
N PRO A 233 -7.30 -5.25 -4.13
CA PRO A 233 -7.36 -6.01 -5.37
C PRO A 233 -7.42 -5.11 -6.62
N GLY A 234 -6.59 -5.44 -7.62
CA GLY A 234 -6.54 -4.74 -8.90
C GLY A 234 -5.67 -3.48 -8.90
N VAL A 235 -5.12 -3.06 -7.77
CA VAL A 235 -4.10 -2.00 -7.70
C VAL A 235 -2.74 -2.58 -8.07
N ILE A 236 -1.96 -1.82 -8.85
CA ILE A 236 -0.58 -2.14 -9.17
C ILE A 236 0.29 -1.59 -8.04
N ALA A 237 0.62 -2.43 -7.05
CA ALA A 237 1.50 -2.07 -5.95
C ALA A 237 2.97 -2.07 -6.39
N VAL A 238 3.66 -0.96 -6.17
CA VAL A 238 5.03 -0.75 -6.66
C VAL A 238 6.02 -0.67 -5.51
N ALA A 239 6.99 -1.58 -5.51
CA ALA A 239 8.17 -1.53 -4.63
C ALA A 239 9.29 -0.69 -5.25
N ALA A 240 10.23 -0.24 -4.42
CA ALA A 240 11.38 0.54 -4.83
C ALA A 240 12.65 -0.32 -4.88
N THR A 241 13.43 -0.15 -5.94
CA THR A 241 14.78 -0.71 -6.07
C THR A 241 15.84 0.37 -5.90
N GLU A 242 17.01 -0.06 -5.44
CA GLU A 242 18.23 0.72 -5.43
C GLU A 242 19.12 0.41 -6.65
N PRO A 243 20.18 1.20 -6.92
CA PRO A 243 21.14 0.86 -7.96
C PRO A 243 21.68 -0.57 -7.76
N GLY A 244 21.62 -1.39 -8.81
CA GLY A 244 21.92 -2.83 -8.72
C GLY A 244 20.67 -3.72 -8.71
N HIS A 245 19.47 -3.13 -8.78
CA HIS A 245 18.18 -3.82 -8.93
C HIS A 245 17.72 -4.63 -7.72
N ALA A 246 18.41 -4.49 -6.59
CA ALA A 246 17.97 -5.02 -5.30
C ALA A 246 16.85 -4.14 -4.73
N ARG A 247 16.02 -4.72 -3.86
CA ARG A 247 15.02 -3.98 -3.08
C ARG A 247 15.73 -2.90 -2.26
N ALA A 248 15.24 -1.67 -2.32
CA ALA A 248 15.73 -0.61 -1.46
C ALA A 248 15.39 -0.94 0.01
N PRO A 249 16.27 -0.66 1.00
CA PRO A 249 16.03 -1.03 2.41
C PRO A 249 14.76 -0.45 3.03
N PHE A 250 14.32 0.73 2.56
CA PHE A 250 13.07 1.33 3.02
C PHE A 250 11.83 0.72 2.35
N SER A 251 11.95 0.01 1.23
CA SER A 251 10.78 -0.48 0.49
C SER A 251 10.11 -1.62 1.25
N ASN A 252 8.80 -1.52 1.46
CA ASN A 252 8.05 -2.60 2.11
C ASN A 252 8.21 -3.92 1.34
N ARG A 253 8.52 -4.98 2.09
CA ARG A 253 8.48 -6.36 1.64
C ARG A 253 7.20 -7.00 2.18
N ASN A 254 6.26 -7.32 1.28
CA ASN A 254 5.03 -8.06 1.58
C ASN A 254 4.41 -8.62 0.29
N TYR A 255 3.35 -9.41 0.43
CA TYR A 255 2.72 -10.10 -0.70
C TYR A 255 1.79 -9.24 -1.55
N SER A 256 1.62 -7.95 -1.24
CA SER A 256 0.86 -7.06 -2.13
C SER A 256 1.71 -6.51 -3.28
N VAL A 257 3.05 -6.50 -3.14
CA VAL A 257 3.99 -6.03 -4.17
C VAL A 257 3.73 -6.77 -5.49
N VAL A 258 3.47 -6.02 -6.57
CA VAL A 258 3.24 -6.56 -7.91
C VAL A 258 4.53 -6.53 -8.72
N LEU A 259 5.21 -5.38 -8.74
CA LEU A 259 6.47 -5.18 -9.47
C LEU A 259 7.27 -4.06 -8.80
N SER A 260 8.49 -3.83 -9.27
CA SER A 260 9.32 -2.74 -8.77
C SER A 260 9.75 -1.76 -9.86
N ALA A 261 10.23 -0.60 -9.43
CA ALA A 261 10.91 0.38 -10.26
C ALA A 261 11.98 1.12 -9.42
N PRO A 262 12.96 1.80 -10.04
CA PRO A 262 13.94 2.59 -9.31
C PRO A 262 13.28 3.57 -8.34
N GLY A 263 13.80 3.67 -7.12
CA GLY A 263 13.23 4.55 -6.08
C GLY A 263 14.26 5.16 -5.14
N MET A 264 15.55 5.07 -5.47
CA MET A 264 16.66 5.59 -4.68
C MET A 264 17.41 6.66 -5.48
N ASP A 265 17.59 7.84 -4.88
CA ASP A 265 18.27 9.01 -5.44
C ASP A 265 17.66 9.51 -6.77
N VAL A 266 16.32 9.49 -6.86
CA VAL A 266 15.57 9.89 -8.05
C VAL A 266 15.46 11.42 -8.12
N PRO A 267 15.96 12.09 -9.18
CA PRO A 267 15.80 13.54 -9.31
C PRO A 267 14.34 13.92 -9.57
N VAL A 268 13.79 14.81 -8.75
CA VAL A 268 12.41 15.30 -8.85
C VAL A 268 12.35 16.83 -8.82
N ALA A 269 11.32 17.40 -9.46
CA ALA A 269 11.04 18.83 -9.36
C ALA A 269 10.26 19.15 -8.07
N ALA A 270 10.56 20.30 -7.47
CA ALA A 270 9.81 20.88 -6.35
C ALA A 270 9.11 22.17 -6.79
N PRO A 271 8.17 22.69 -5.99
CA PRO A 271 7.66 24.05 -6.16
C PRO A 271 8.78 25.10 -6.22
N GLY A 272 8.49 26.21 -6.90
CA GLY A 272 9.40 27.37 -6.94
C GLY A 272 10.69 27.15 -7.73
N GLY A 273 10.69 26.28 -8.73
CA GLY A 273 11.86 26.07 -9.62
C GLY A 273 12.95 25.19 -9.02
N GLN A 274 12.70 24.53 -7.88
CA GLN A 274 13.70 23.72 -7.19
C GLN A 274 13.75 22.28 -7.70
N TYR A 275 14.87 21.60 -7.41
CA TYR A 275 15.11 20.19 -7.71
C TYR A 275 15.83 19.53 -6.55
N PHE A 276 15.55 18.25 -6.31
CA PHE A 276 16.18 17.49 -5.24
C PHE A 276 16.22 16.00 -5.59
N ALA A 277 17.12 15.27 -4.94
CA ALA A 277 17.16 13.81 -5.01
C ALA A 277 16.15 13.23 -4.01
N SER A 278 15.34 12.31 -4.51
CA SER A 278 14.24 11.66 -3.81
C SER A 278 14.52 10.21 -3.50
N ARG A 279 13.87 9.70 -2.46
CA ARG A 279 13.83 8.27 -2.19
C ARG A 279 12.48 7.86 -1.63
N GLY A 280 11.92 6.80 -2.22
CA GLY A 280 10.67 6.23 -1.75
C GLY A 280 9.99 5.38 -2.83
N THR A 281 9.10 4.49 -2.38
CA THR A 281 8.15 3.79 -3.26
C THR A 281 7.24 4.75 -4.01
N SER A 282 7.09 5.98 -3.53
CA SER A 282 6.45 7.11 -4.22
C SER A 282 7.05 7.38 -5.60
N ASP A 283 8.39 7.46 -5.70
CA ASP A 283 9.08 7.75 -6.96
C ASP A 283 8.86 6.61 -7.96
N SER A 284 9.02 5.38 -7.49
CA SER A 284 8.79 4.16 -8.26
C SER A 284 7.35 4.10 -8.80
N THR A 285 6.38 4.47 -7.98
CA THR A 285 4.95 4.56 -8.35
C THR A 285 4.72 5.56 -9.47
N ALA A 286 5.36 6.74 -9.40
CA ALA A 286 5.26 7.77 -10.43
C ALA A 286 5.88 7.32 -11.76
N LEU A 287 7.04 6.65 -11.71
CA LEU A 287 7.69 6.07 -12.89
C LEU A 287 6.78 5.04 -13.56
N VAL A 288 6.21 4.10 -12.79
CA VAL A 288 5.28 3.08 -13.30
C VAL A 288 3.99 3.71 -13.85
N SER A 289 3.45 4.73 -13.18
CA SER A 289 2.28 5.48 -13.67
C SER A 289 2.55 6.14 -15.04
N GLY A 290 3.76 6.66 -15.25
CA GLY A 290 4.19 7.15 -16.55
C GLY A 290 4.28 6.05 -17.60
N ILE A 291 4.79 4.86 -17.27
CA ILE A 291 4.82 3.73 -18.21
C ILE A 291 3.40 3.28 -18.56
N ALA A 292 2.51 3.21 -17.57
CA ALA A 292 1.09 2.93 -17.79
C ALA A 292 0.45 3.97 -18.72
N ALA A 293 0.83 5.25 -18.60
CA ALA A 293 0.37 6.30 -19.51
C ALA A 293 0.90 6.11 -20.94
N LEU A 294 2.15 5.66 -21.12
CA LEU A 294 2.66 5.29 -22.46
C LEU A 294 1.85 4.16 -23.08
N ILE A 295 1.54 3.12 -22.31
CA ILE A 295 0.71 2.00 -22.76
C ILE A 295 -0.68 2.50 -23.17
N ARG A 296 -1.33 3.30 -22.34
CA ARG A 296 -2.66 3.87 -22.61
C ARG A 296 -2.68 4.79 -23.83
N ALA A 297 -1.61 5.55 -24.08
CA ALA A 297 -1.50 6.39 -25.27
C ALA A 297 -1.39 5.57 -26.55
N ARG A 298 -0.71 4.42 -26.49
CA ARG A 298 -0.54 3.51 -27.62
C ARG A 298 -1.78 2.65 -27.87
N HIS A 299 -2.44 2.21 -26.79
CA HIS A 299 -3.59 1.31 -26.78
C HIS A 299 -4.65 1.78 -25.76
N PRO A 300 -5.48 2.77 -26.13
CA PRO A 300 -6.45 3.38 -25.20
C PRO A 300 -7.53 2.41 -24.72
N ASP A 301 -7.82 1.36 -25.51
CA ASP A 301 -8.87 0.39 -25.22
C ASP A 301 -8.41 -0.80 -24.37
N LEU A 302 -7.12 -0.89 -24.03
CA LEU A 302 -6.64 -1.95 -23.12
C LEU A 302 -7.25 -1.76 -21.74
N SER A 303 -7.85 -2.82 -21.23
CA SER A 303 -8.39 -2.86 -19.86
C SER A 303 -7.26 -2.70 -18.83
N PRO A 304 -7.55 -2.19 -17.62
CA PRO A 304 -6.56 -2.06 -16.56
C PRO A 304 -5.81 -3.37 -16.25
N ALA A 305 -6.50 -4.51 -16.35
CA ALA A 305 -5.90 -5.82 -16.15
C ALA A 305 -4.85 -6.15 -17.23
N LEU A 306 -5.11 -5.80 -18.50
CA LEU A 306 -4.15 -6.01 -19.59
C LEU A 306 -2.98 -5.03 -19.51
N VAL A 307 -3.21 -3.79 -19.04
CA VAL A 307 -2.11 -2.85 -18.75
C VAL A 307 -1.22 -3.39 -17.62
N SER A 308 -1.82 -3.87 -16.52
CA SER A 308 -1.09 -4.53 -15.44
C SER A 308 -0.30 -5.74 -15.95
N GLN A 309 -0.90 -6.58 -16.79
CA GLN A 309 -0.23 -7.71 -17.39
C GLN A 309 0.94 -7.30 -18.30
N ALA A 310 0.79 -6.26 -19.12
CA ALA A 310 1.86 -5.73 -19.95
C ALA A 310 3.05 -5.24 -19.10
N LEU A 311 2.77 -4.53 -18.00
CA LEU A 311 3.78 -4.09 -17.05
C LEU A 311 4.51 -5.28 -16.41
N ILE A 312 3.78 -6.33 -15.98
CA ILE A 312 4.36 -7.55 -15.41
C ILE A 312 5.20 -8.31 -16.43
N GLN A 313 4.78 -8.40 -17.69
CA GLN A 313 5.54 -9.07 -18.76
C GLN A 313 6.77 -8.26 -19.20
N SER A 314 6.78 -6.95 -18.90
CA SER A 314 7.90 -6.08 -19.22
C SER A 314 9.13 -6.28 -18.31
N THR A 315 8.92 -6.88 -17.13
CA THR A 315 9.91 -6.80 -16.06
C THR A 315 11.23 -7.50 -16.41
N ARG A 316 12.30 -6.92 -15.89
CA ARG A 316 13.66 -7.46 -15.86
C ARG A 316 14.03 -7.83 -14.43
N HIS A 317 15.19 -8.45 -14.25
CA HIS A 317 15.71 -8.82 -12.92
C HIS A 317 14.68 -9.64 -12.12
N ARG A 318 14.01 -10.56 -12.81
CA ARG A 318 12.95 -11.37 -12.20
C ARG A 318 13.57 -12.32 -11.17
N PRO A 319 12.89 -12.53 -10.02
CA PRO A 319 13.32 -13.54 -9.06
C PRO A 319 13.37 -14.94 -9.69
N SER A 320 14.22 -15.82 -9.16
CA SER A 320 14.41 -17.18 -9.71
C SER A 320 13.11 -18.01 -9.72
N GLY A 321 12.24 -17.81 -8.73
CA GLY A 321 10.90 -18.40 -8.65
C GLY A 321 9.84 -17.69 -9.49
N GLY A 322 10.20 -16.65 -10.26
CA GLY A 322 9.31 -15.85 -11.08
C GLY A 322 8.58 -14.72 -10.35
N TYR A 323 8.53 -14.77 -9.01
CA TYR A 323 7.97 -13.77 -8.10
C TYR A 323 8.66 -13.86 -6.72
N ASP A 324 8.79 -12.72 -6.04
CA ASP A 324 9.03 -12.65 -4.60
C ASP A 324 8.30 -11.44 -3.97
N SER A 325 8.30 -11.35 -2.65
CA SER A 325 7.66 -10.26 -1.90
C SER A 325 8.49 -8.97 -1.84
N GLU A 326 9.67 -8.92 -2.45
CA GLU A 326 10.62 -7.81 -2.37
C GLU A 326 10.52 -6.91 -3.60
N VAL A 327 10.57 -7.52 -4.78
CA VAL A 327 10.52 -6.86 -6.08
C VAL A 327 9.33 -7.33 -6.94
N GLY A 328 8.49 -8.19 -6.39
CA GLY A 328 7.31 -8.71 -7.09
C GLY A 328 7.73 -9.57 -8.28
N PHE A 329 7.17 -9.28 -9.45
CA PHE A 329 7.54 -9.91 -10.70
C PHE A 329 8.85 -9.37 -11.31
N GLY A 330 9.55 -8.44 -10.65
CA GLY A 330 10.80 -7.81 -11.10
C GLY A 330 10.64 -6.34 -11.45
N GLU A 331 11.73 -5.73 -11.93
CA GLU A 331 11.81 -4.30 -12.22
C GLU A 331 11.24 -3.97 -13.61
N VAL A 332 10.29 -3.04 -13.68
CA VAL A 332 9.57 -2.66 -14.91
C VAL A 332 10.50 -2.09 -16.00
N HIS A 333 10.14 -2.29 -17.28
CA HIS A 333 10.90 -1.73 -18.41
C HIS A 333 9.98 -1.20 -19.52
N ALA A 334 10.00 0.12 -19.76
CA ALA A 334 9.02 0.84 -20.57
C ALA A 334 8.91 0.31 -22.01
N ALA A 335 10.03 0.12 -22.71
CA ALA A 335 9.98 -0.37 -24.09
C ALA A 335 9.45 -1.81 -24.20
N ARG A 336 9.72 -2.66 -23.19
CA ARG A 336 9.20 -4.03 -23.14
C ARG A 336 7.72 -4.04 -22.80
N ALA A 337 7.28 -3.08 -21.98
CA ALA A 337 5.88 -2.91 -21.62
C ALA A 337 5.03 -2.51 -22.83
N LEU A 338 5.55 -1.62 -23.68
CA LEU A 338 4.91 -1.27 -24.95
C LEU A 338 4.82 -2.48 -25.90
N SER A 339 5.91 -3.24 -26.08
CA SER A 339 5.87 -4.46 -26.90
C SER A 339 4.93 -5.54 -26.35
N ALA A 340 4.87 -5.71 -25.02
CA ALA A 340 3.92 -6.63 -24.39
C ALA A 340 2.48 -6.15 -24.59
N ALA A 341 2.23 -4.84 -24.50
CA ALA A 341 0.92 -4.26 -24.76
C ALA A 341 0.47 -4.44 -26.22
N ASP A 342 1.36 -4.27 -27.20
CA ASP A 342 1.09 -4.57 -28.62
C ASP A 342 0.60 -6.02 -28.79
N ALA A 343 1.34 -6.99 -28.24
CA ALA A 343 0.97 -8.41 -28.31
C ALA A 343 -0.37 -8.72 -27.61
N LEU A 344 -0.64 -8.11 -26.46
CA LEU A 344 -1.90 -8.29 -25.73
C LEU A 344 -3.09 -7.65 -26.46
N ALA A 345 -2.90 -6.51 -27.11
CA ALA A 345 -3.92 -5.86 -27.93
C ALA A 345 -4.29 -6.72 -29.14
N GLU A 346 -3.30 -7.26 -29.85
CA GLU A 346 -3.51 -8.20 -30.97
C GLU A 346 -4.25 -9.47 -30.53
N ALA A 347 -3.82 -10.07 -29.41
CA ALA A 347 -4.47 -11.26 -28.85
C ALA A 347 -5.90 -11.01 -28.37
N SER A 348 -6.22 -9.78 -27.97
CA SER A 348 -7.57 -9.39 -27.54
C SER A 348 -8.49 -9.14 -28.73
N ALA A 349 -7.98 -8.48 -29.78
CA ALA A 349 -8.72 -8.25 -31.03
C ALA A 349 -9.05 -9.54 -31.80
N THR A 350 -8.22 -10.58 -31.64
CA THR A 350 -8.40 -11.88 -32.31
C THR A 350 -9.26 -12.89 -31.52
N ARG A 351 -9.72 -12.53 -30.31
CA ARG A 351 -10.54 -13.37 -29.44
C ARG A 351 -12.00 -12.95 -29.41
N ASP A 352 -12.64 -12.92 -30.58
CA ASP A 352 -14.06 -13.24 -30.60
C ASP A 352 -14.19 -14.74 -30.38
N LYS A 353 -14.71 -15.14 -29.22
CA LYS A 353 -15.17 -16.52 -29.06
C LYS A 353 -16.23 -16.76 -30.12
N PRO A 354 -16.09 -17.78 -31.00
CA PRO A 354 -17.16 -18.15 -31.90
C PRO A 354 -18.43 -18.35 -31.09
N ALA A 355 -19.55 -17.78 -31.55
CA ALA A 355 -20.83 -17.97 -30.89
C ALA A 355 -21.06 -19.48 -30.65
N GLY A 356 -21.15 -19.89 -29.38
CA GLY A 356 -21.29 -21.30 -28.99
C GLY A 356 -20.10 -21.92 -28.25
N GLN A 357 -18.90 -21.31 -28.24
CA GLN A 357 -17.78 -21.81 -27.43
C GLN A 357 -17.90 -21.41 -25.95
N ARG A 358 -18.40 -22.33 -25.13
CA ARG A 358 -18.46 -22.20 -23.68
C ARG A 358 -17.19 -22.77 -23.04
N PHE A 359 -16.84 -22.33 -21.83
CA PHE A 359 -15.83 -23.04 -21.04
C PHE A 359 -16.41 -24.40 -20.63
N GLY A 360 -15.70 -25.49 -20.94
CA GLY A 360 -16.21 -26.86 -20.77
C GLY A 360 -16.67 -27.47 -22.10
N LYS A 361 -16.41 -28.78 -22.27
CA LYS A 361 -16.73 -29.52 -23.51
C LYS A 361 -18.23 -29.80 -23.70
N ASN A 362 -19.05 -29.57 -22.67
CA ASN A 362 -20.45 -29.99 -22.63
C ASN A 362 -21.35 -28.78 -22.37
N ASP A 363 -22.58 -28.82 -22.88
CA ASP A 363 -23.64 -27.96 -22.37
C ASP A 363 -23.69 -28.08 -20.84
N PRO A 364 -23.93 -26.98 -20.09
CA PRO A 364 -24.16 -27.09 -18.67
C PRO A 364 -25.36 -28.01 -18.51
N GLY A 365 -25.08 -29.26 -18.13
CA GLY A 365 -26.12 -30.19 -17.73
C GLY A 365 -26.95 -29.52 -16.63
N PRO A 366 -28.22 -29.93 -16.44
CA PRO A 366 -29.03 -29.41 -15.34
C PRO A 366 -28.18 -29.44 -14.08
N VAL A 367 -28.03 -28.27 -13.43
CA VAL A 367 -27.25 -28.13 -12.20
C VAL A 367 -27.62 -29.32 -11.33
N GLN A 368 -26.66 -30.20 -11.08
CA GLN A 368 -26.94 -31.36 -10.25
C GLN A 368 -27.20 -30.82 -8.86
N ILE A 369 -28.49 -30.61 -8.54
CA ILE A 369 -28.96 -30.46 -7.18
C ILE A 369 -28.59 -31.79 -6.55
N ILE A 370 -27.46 -31.85 -5.85
CA ILE A 370 -27.14 -32.99 -5.00
C ILE A 370 -28.25 -32.99 -3.94
N PRO A 371 -29.26 -33.89 -4.03
CA PRO A 371 -30.29 -33.89 -3.03
C PRO A 371 -29.60 -34.32 -1.74
N ARG A 372 -29.64 -33.47 -0.72
CA ARG A 372 -29.17 -33.87 0.61
C ARG A 372 -29.88 -35.19 0.95
N PRO A 373 -29.14 -36.26 1.30
CA PRO A 373 -29.76 -37.54 1.57
C PRO A 373 -30.90 -37.38 2.58
N ALA A 374 -32.04 -38.04 2.34
CA ALA A 374 -33.25 -37.84 3.14
C ALA A 374 -33.01 -38.07 4.65
N TRP A 375 -31.99 -38.85 5.01
CA TRP A 375 -31.56 -39.10 6.40
C TRP A 375 -30.88 -37.91 7.10
N VAL A 376 -30.38 -36.92 6.36
CA VAL A 376 -29.68 -35.76 6.93
C VAL A 376 -30.66 -34.81 7.64
N ARG A 377 -31.91 -34.70 7.15
CA ARG A 377 -32.95 -33.87 7.80
C ARG A 377 -33.33 -34.38 9.21
N PRO A 378 -33.71 -35.64 9.43
CA PRO A 378 -33.99 -36.14 10.77
C PRO A 378 -32.76 -36.14 11.68
N LEU A 379 -31.54 -36.30 11.14
CA LEU A 379 -30.29 -36.16 11.92
C LEU A 379 -30.13 -34.72 12.47
N ILE A 380 -30.29 -33.70 11.63
CA ILE A 380 -30.20 -32.29 12.05
C ILE A 380 -31.31 -31.97 13.06
N ILE A 381 -32.54 -32.43 12.82
CA ILE A 381 -33.66 -32.25 13.76
C ILE A 381 -33.34 -32.94 15.10
N GLY A 382 -32.80 -34.15 15.07
CA GLY A 382 -32.37 -34.88 16.26
C GLY A 382 -31.30 -34.15 17.06
N LEU A 383 -30.28 -33.59 16.39
CA LEU A 383 -29.23 -32.78 17.03
C LEU A 383 -29.78 -31.49 17.66
N VAL A 384 -30.70 -30.80 16.97
CA VAL A 384 -31.35 -29.60 17.47
C VAL A 384 -32.25 -29.91 18.68
N LEU A 385 -33.02 -31.00 18.62
CA LEU A 385 -33.85 -31.46 19.75
C LEU A 385 -33.01 -31.93 20.94
N LEU A 386 -31.87 -32.58 20.71
CA LEU A 386 -30.91 -32.92 21.76
C LEU A 386 -30.31 -31.67 22.41
N GLY A 387 -29.97 -30.65 21.61
CA GLY A 387 -29.51 -29.35 22.12
C GLY A 387 -30.56 -28.63 22.96
N LEU A 388 -31.81 -28.58 22.50
CA LEU A 388 -32.95 -28.01 23.23
C LEU A 388 -33.30 -28.81 24.50
N GLY A 389 -33.28 -30.15 24.42
CA GLY A 389 -33.48 -31.01 25.59
C GLY A 389 -32.39 -30.82 26.65
N GLY A 390 -31.14 -30.70 26.21
CA GLY A 390 -29.99 -30.42 27.07
C GLY A 390 -30.12 -29.09 27.82
N THR A 391 -30.56 -28.02 27.16
CA THR A 391 -30.76 -26.72 27.81
C THR A 391 -31.94 -26.70 28.78
N VAL A 392 -33.04 -27.39 28.45
CA VAL A 392 -34.18 -27.54 29.38
C VAL A 392 -33.79 -28.35 30.62
N THR A 393 -33.02 -29.43 30.44
CA THR A 393 -32.54 -30.26 31.56
C THR A 393 -31.57 -29.49 32.46
N ALA A 394 -30.64 -28.74 31.88
CA ALA A 394 -29.75 -27.86 32.63
C ALA A 394 -30.51 -26.77 33.40
N GLY A 395 -31.53 -26.18 32.78
CA GLY A 395 -32.42 -25.20 33.43
C GLY A 395 -33.20 -25.80 34.60
N ALA A 396 -33.74 -27.02 34.44
CA ALA A 396 -34.47 -27.73 35.49
C ALA A 396 -33.56 -28.11 36.67
N ILE A 397 -32.32 -28.55 36.40
CA ILE A 397 -31.30 -28.83 37.43
C ILE A 397 -30.96 -27.54 38.20
N ALA A 398 -30.73 -26.43 37.50
CA ALA A 398 -30.44 -25.14 38.13
C ALA A 398 -31.61 -24.66 39.00
N LEU A 399 -32.86 -24.84 38.55
CA LEU A 399 -34.06 -24.49 39.32
C LEU A 399 -34.23 -25.38 40.56
N ALA A 400 -33.95 -26.68 40.43
CA ALA A 400 -33.99 -27.63 41.54
C ALA A 400 -32.91 -27.31 42.59
N PHE A 401 -31.69 -26.95 42.17
CA PHE A 401 -30.64 -26.46 43.06
C PHE A 401 -31.04 -25.18 43.80
N ARG A 402 -31.67 -24.24 43.08
CA ARG A 402 -32.16 -22.98 43.67
C ARG A 402 -33.31 -23.18 44.66
N ARG A 403 -34.16 -24.20 44.46
CA ARG A 403 -35.23 -24.57 45.42
C ARG A 403 -34.69 -25.32 46.65
N ARG A 404 -33.61 -26.10 46.51
CA ARG A 404 -32.97 -26.81 47.63
C ARG A 404 -32.10 -25.92 48.51
N HIS A 405 -31.69 -24.74 48.01
CA HIS A 405 -30.98 -23.74 48.79
C HIS A 405 -31.66 -22.35 48.70
N PRO A 406 -32.79 -22.14 49.38
CA PRO A 406 -33.38 -20.81 49.51
C PRO A 406 -32.42 -19.90 50.29
N ARG A 407 -32.12 -18.71 49.75
CA ARG A 407 -31.39 -17.68 50.49
C ARG A 407 -32.19 -17.28 51.73
N VAL A 408 -31.58 -17.34 52.90
CA VAL A 408 -32.14 -16.83 54.15
C VAL A 408 -32.31 -15.31 54.01
N ALA A 409 -33.53 -14.82 54.25
CA ALA A 409 -33.86 -13.40 54.31
C ALA A 409 -34.13 -12.98 55.77
N GLY A 410 -33.57 -11.84 56.18
CA GLY A 410 -33.88 -11.12 57.41
C GLY A 410 -32.79 -10.07 57.68
N GLY A 411 -33.05 -8.78 57.92
CA GLY A 411 -34.28 -8.06 58.26
C GLY A 411 -34.11 -6.52 58.16
N PRO A 412 -35.07 -5.70 58.67
CA PRO A 412 -35.38 -4.31 58.22
C PRO A 412 -34.67 -3.16 59.01
N PRO A 413 -34.92 -1.87 58.69
CA PRO A 413 -33.99 -0.74 58.95
C PRO A 413 -34.27 0.16 60.19
N VAL A 414 -33.28 1.03 60.46
CA VAL A 414 -33.23 2.32 61.22
C VAL A 414 -32.92 2.30 62.73
N GLY A 415 -31.95 3.12 63.16
CA GLY A 415 -31.92 3.77 64.49
C GLY A 415 -30.54 3.94 65.18
N PRO A 416 -30.17 5.12 65.72
CA PRO A 416 -28.79 5.44 66.15
C PRO A 416 -28.49 5.19 67.65
N THR A 417 -27.20 5.35 68.01
CA THR A 417 -26.57 5.58 69.34
C THR A 417 -26.01 4.38 70.12
N GLY A 418 -24.79 4.56 70.66
CA GLY A 418 -24.28 3.88 71.87
C GLY A 418 -22.90 3.21 71.73
N PRO A 419 -21.97 3.31 72.71
CA PRO A 419 -20.53 3.36 72.44
C PRO A 419 -19.72 2.08 72.70
N MET A 420 -18.57 2.06 72.01
CA MET A 420 -17.25 1.42 72.27
C MET A 420 -17.07 0.23 73.23
N GLY A 421 -16.31 -0.76 72.74
CA GLY A 421 -15.40 -1.61 73.52
C GLY A 421 -14.41 -2.38 72.62
N PRO A 422 -13.10 -2.45 72.92
CA PRO A 422 -12.05 -2.71 71.91
C PRO A 422 -11.53 -4.16 71.90
N MET A 423 -10.99 -4.60 70.75
CA MET A 423 -9.86 -5.55 70.58
C MET A 423 -9.71 -5.79 69.06
N GLY A 424 -8.68 -5.31 68.37
CA GLY A 424 -7.30 -5.81 68.35
C GLY A 424 -6.96 -6.16 66.87
N PRO A 425 -5.76 -5.87 66.34
CA PRO A 425 -5.55 -5.77 64.89
C PRO A 425 -5.34 -7.14 64.24
N MET A 426 -6.12 -7.44 63.18
CA MET A 426 -5.86 -8.57 62.28
C MET A 426 -5.08 -8.07 61.06
N GLY A 427 -3.96 -8.74 60.75
CA GLY A 427 -2.99 -8.36 59.72
C GLY A 427 -3.49 -8.43 58.27
N PRO A 428 -2.65 -8.00 57.31
CA PRO A 428 -3.06 -7.78 55.93
C PRO A 428 -3.27 -9.09 55.15
N PRO A 429 -4.23 -9.12 54.20
CA PRO A 429 -4.49 -10.29 53.36
C PRO A 429 -3.43 -10.47 52.25
N PRO A 430 -3.28 -11.69 51.70
CA PRO A 430 -2.20 -12.05 50.77
C PRO A 430 -2.41 -11.52 49.34
N GLY A 431 -1.29 -11.34 48.63
CA GLY A 431 -1.22 -10.85 47.26
C GLY A 431 -1.68 -11.84 46.17
N PRO A 432 -1.74 -11.39 44.90
CA PRO A 432 -2.29 -12.16 43.79
C PRO A 432 -1.35 -13.28 43.33
N PRO A 433 -1.89 -14.41 42.82
CA PRO A 433 -1.11 -15.60 42.50
C PRO A 433 -0.32 -15.46 41.18
N THR A 434 0.91 -15.95 41.21
CA THR A 434 1.79 -16.21 40.07
C THR A 434 1.71 -17.67 39.62
N GLY A 435 1.77 -17.89 38.30
CA GLY A 435 2.32 -19.11 37.67
C GLY A 435 1.35 -20.27 37.34
N GLY A 436 1.38 -20.73 36.09
CA GLY A 436 0.76 -22.01 35.70
C GLY A 436 0.66 -22.27 34.20
N HIS A 437 1.70 -22.88 33.64
CA HIS A 437 1.88 -23.35 32.26
C HIS A 437 0.64 -23.99 31.57
N ARG A 438 0.43 -23.69 30.28
CA ARG A 438 -0.25 -24.59 29.34
C ARG A 438 0.67 -24.92 28.17
N SER A 439 0.97 -26.20 28.07
CA SER A 439 1.66 -26.90 26.99
C SER A 439 0.94 -26.76 25.64
N GLY A 440 1.64 -26.25 24.64
CA GLY A 440 1.24 -26.36 23.23
C GLY A 440 1.50 -27.76 22.66
N PRO A 441 0.91 -28.10 21.50
CA PRO A 441 1.08 -29.40 20.86
C PRO A 441 2.53 -29.58 20.34
N PRO A 442 3.04 -30.82 20.23
CA PRO A 442 4.42 -31.08 19.85
C PRO A 442 4.68 -30.77 18.37
N PRO A 443 5.91 -30.36 18.00
CA PRO A 443 6.31 -30.09 16.62
C PRO A 443 6.48 -31.38 15.81
N LEU A 444 6.16 -31.30 14.51
CA LEU A 444 6.39 -32.36 13.52
C LEU A 444 7.90 -32.62 13.31
N PRO A 445 8.32 -33.88 13.08
CA PRO A 445 9.73 -34.22 12.89
C PRO A 445 10.29 -33.72 11.54
N PRO A 446 11.60 -33.40 11.48
CA PRO A 446 12.24 -32.89 10.27
C PRO A 446 12.36 -33.97 9.20
N ARG A 447 12.01 -33.63 7.95
CA ARG A 447 12.29 -34.46 6.77
C ARG A 447 13.78 -34.43 6.47
N THR A 448 14.44 -35.56 6.71
CA THR A 448 15.81 -35.85 6.28
C THR A 448 15.83 -36.19 4.79
N GLY A 449 16.26 -35.24 3.97
CA GLY A 449 16.67 -35.51 2.59
C GLY A 449 18.15 -35.91 2.53
N PRO A 450 18.56 -36.81 1.62
CA PRO A 450 19.97 -37.19 1.47
C PRO A 450 20.80 -36.02 0.91
N PRO A 451 22.11 -35.96 1.22
CA PRO A 451 22.98 -34.86 0.80
C PRO A 451 23.19 -34.85 -0.72
N PRO A 452 23.34 -33.66 -1.35
CA PRO A 452 23.74 -33.59 -2.74
C PRO A 452 25.21 -34.01 -2.89
N SER A 453 25.44 -34.96 -3.78
CA SER A 453 26.75 -35.36 -4.29
C SER A 453 27.39 -34.19 -5.06
N GLY A 454 28.60 -33.80 -4.68
CA GLY A 454 29.42 -32.88 -5.46
C GLY A 454 30.09 -33.57 -6.66
N PRO A 455 30.57 -32.80 -7.67
CA PRO A 455 31.58 -33.26 -8.61
C PRO A 455 32.99 -32.72 -8.28
N PRO A 456 34.09 -33.42 -8.63
CA PRO A 456 35.47 -32.94 -8.49
C PRO A 456 35.99 -32.33 -9.83
N PRO A 457 37.28 -31.92 -10.02
CA PRO A 457 37.60 -30.51 -10.28
C PRO A 457 38.43 -30.24 -11.57
N LEU A 458 38.86 -28.97 -11.71
CA LEU A 458 39.97 -28.42 -12.52
C LEU A 458 39.75 -28.15 -14.02
N GLY A 459 40.11 -26.91 -14.41
CA GLY A 459 40.22 -26.43 -15.78
C GLY A 459 40.74 -25.00 -15.84
N SER A 460 42.06 -24.84 -15.67
CA SER A 460 42.86 -23.64 -15.89
C SER A 460 42.60 -22.93 -17.23
N GLY A 461 42.57 -21.60 -17.26
CA GLY A 461 42.56 -20.89 -18.54
C GLY A 461 42.48 -19.35 -18.50
N ARG A 462 43.61 -18.71 -18.20
CA ARG A 462 44.11 -17.44 -18.77
C ARG A 462 43.22 -16.18 -18.77
N SER A 463 43.68 -15.20 -17.99
CA SER A 463 43.57 -13.75 -18.24
C SER A 463 44.10 -13.35 -19.64
N PRO A 464 43.63 -12.22 -20.17
CA PRO A 464 44.48 -11.02 -20.25
C PRO A 464 43.72 -9.77 -19.78
N MET A 465 44.18 -9.05 -18.77
CA MET A 465 45.12 -7.92 -18.87
C MET A 465 44.91 -7.04 -20.12
N PHE A 466 44.06 -6.03 -20.00
CA PHE A 466 44.09 -4.82 -20.82
C PHE A 466 44.44 -3.64 -19.91
N GLY A 467 45.60 -3.05 -20.14
CA GLY A 467 46.01 -1.79 -19.52
C GLY A 467 45.41 -0.58 -20.26
N PRO A 468 45.25 0.57 -19.58
CA PRO A 468 45.00 1.88 -20.20
C PRO A 468 46.31 2.68 -20.31
N PRO A 469 46.29 3.95 -20.77
CA PRO A 469 45.56 4.58 -21.88
C PRO A 469 46.53 5.36 -22.81
N ASP A 470 46.08 5.76 -24.01
CA ASP A 470 46.70 6.87 -24.73
C ASP A 470 45.63 7.86 -25.21
N ALA A 471 45.92 9.14 -25.00
CA ALA A 471 45.14 10.32 -25.35
C ALA A 471 45.84 11.09 -26.50
N PRO A 472 45.29 12.21 -27.03
CA PRO A 472 44.81 12.25 -28.40
C PRO A 472 45.63 13.13 -29.35
N SER A 473 45.38 12.96 -30.65
CA SER A 473 45.56 13.96 -31.71
C SER A 473 44.32 13.95 -32.61
#